data_AF-A0AA37SVL2-F1
#
_entry.id   AF-A0AA37SVL2-F1
#
_cell.length_a   1.000
_cell.length_b   1.000
_cell.length_c   1.000
_cell.angle_alpha   90.00
_cell.angle_beta   90.00
_cell.angle_gamma   90.00
#
_symmetry.space_group_name_H-M   'P 1'
#
loop_
_entity.id
_entity.type
_entity.pdbx_description
1 polymer ?
#
loop_
_entity_poly.entity_id
_entity_poly.type
_entity_poly.pdbx_seq_one_letter_code
_entity_poly.pdbx_strand_id
1 'polypeptide(L)'
;MIYIFSFLLAFTGISTDKNPEELGKVHWMRDYDQALQKSKETNKPVFILFQEVPGCSTCKNYGQNVLSHPFIVEAIEDEFIPLAIYNNKGGADKKVLEKYNEPAWNNPVVRIVDANGENVVRRLYSNYSQQGVTNSMIAALLKSNKIVPDYLHLFEEELRTNQGSLKESYVSMYCFWTGEKVLGDIDGIAETEAGFMDGKEVVKFKYNPDLVDYKDIVERANKLKCADGVYSDDVQERKIAQSATHQPSKPTKSYRSDQTPKYYLANTVYQYIPMTTYQSLKINTALGKGESASEFLSPRQKNLYAHIEKNRNKNWKTVFRDDFAKNWWKTYSLLANQS
;
A
#
# COMPACT_ATOMS: atom_id res chain seq x y z
N MET A 1 20.26 -23.98 -28.68
CA MET A 1 18.88 -23.47 -28.87
C MET A 1 18.39 -22.92 -27.55
N ILE A 2 18.43 -21.61 -27.37
CA ILE A 2 17.91 -20.94 -26.17
C ILE A 2 16.57 -20.33 -26.59
N TYR A 3 15.47 -20.90 -26.09
CA TYR A 3 14.13 -20.35 -26.28
C TYR A 3 13.97 -19.14 -25.36
N ILE A 4 14.06 -17.94 -25.92
CA ILE A 4 13.63 -16.71 -25.26
C ILE A 4 12.10 -16.69 -25.35
N PHE A 5 11.42 -17.08 -24.26
CA PHE A 5 9.99 -16.83 -24.12
C PHE A 5 9.79 -15.33 -23.88
N SER A 6 9.51 -14.61 -24.97
CA SER A 6 9.08 -13.22 -24.91
C SER A 6 7.61 -13.20 -24.50
N PHE A 7 7.33 -12.99 -23.21
CA PHE A 7 5.97 -12.74 -22.73
C PHE A 7 5.55 -11.32 -23.18
N LEU A 8 4.97 -11.23 -24.38
CA LEU A 8 4.18 -10.07 -24.78
C LEU A 8 2.86 -10.14 -23.99
N LEU A 9 2.78 -9.43 -22.87
CA LEU A 9 1.49 -9.06 -22.32
C LEU A 9 0.83 -8.11 -23.33
N ALA A 10 -0.20 -8.60 -24.00
CA ALA A 10 -1.08 -7.78 -24.78
C ALA A 10 -1.73 -6.73 -23.85
N PHE A 11 -1.34 -5.47 -24.01
CA PHE A 11 -2.17 -4.35 -23.59
C PHE A 11 -3.44 -4.43 -24.44
N THR A 12 -4.48 -5.09 -23.94
CA THR A 12 -5.82 -4.87 -24.47
C THR A 12 -6.16 -3.42 -24.16
N GLY A 13 -6.09 -2.57 -25.18
CA GLY A 13 -6.55 -1.19 -25.10
C GLY A 13 -8.01 -1.16 -24.63
N ILE A 14 -8.23 -0.60 -23.45
CA ILE A 14 -9.57 -0.47 -22.87
C ILE A 14 -10.18 0.82 -23.41
N SER A 15 -11.31 0.65 -24.12
CA SER A 15 -12.26 1.71 -24.45
C SER A 15 -12.56 2.54 -23.20
N THR A 16 -12.45 3.86 -23.31
CA THR A 16 -12.72 4.83 -22.24
C THR A 16 -14.22 4.97 -21.94
N ASP A 17 -14.89 3.89 -21.55
CA ASP A 17 -16.09 4.04 -20.73
C ASP A 17 -15.61 4.22 -19.29
N LYS A 18 -15.75 5.45 -18.77
CA LYS A 18 -15.44 5.72 -17.37
C LYS A 18 -16.32 4.81 -16.52
N ASN A 19 -15.68 3.93 -15.75
CA ASN A 19 -16.38 3.16 -14.72
C ASN A 19 -17.29 4.10 -13.91
N PRO A 20 -18.52 3.66 -13.55
CA PRO A 20 -19.31 4.30 -12.52
C PRO A 20 -18.45 4.54 -11.27
N GLU A 21 -18.64 5.68 -10.60
CA GLU A 21 -17.79 6.07 -9.46
C GLU A 21 -17.82 5.04 -8.32
N GLU A 22 -18.93 4.33 -8.18
CA GLU A 22 -19.14 3.23 -7.25
C GLU A 22 -18.15 2.07 -7.47
N LEU A 23 -17.74 1.83 -8.72
CA LEU A 23 -16.85 0.72 -9.08
C LEU A 23 -15.37 1.07 -8.96
N GLY A 24 -15.04 2.35 -8.71
CA GLY A 24 -13.67 2.81 -8.65
C GLY A 24 -12.90 2.59 -9.95
N LYS A 25 -11.62 2.22 -9.84
CA LYS A 25 -10.68 2.14 -10.97
C LYS A 25 -10.33 0.71 -11.40
N VAL A 26 -10.95 -0.30 -10.81
CA VAL A 26 -10.79 -1.71 -11.21
C VAL A 26 -11.51 -1.97 -12.54
N HIS A 27 -10.90 -2.72 -13.45
CA HIS A 27 -11.54 -3.15 -14.68
C HIS A 27 -12.42 -4.38 -14.44
N TRP A 28 -13.73 -4.14 -14.30
CA TRP A 28 -14.71 -5.16 -13.94
C TRP A 28 -15.28 -5.90 -15.16
N MET A 29 -15.30 -7.23 -15.09
CA MET A 29 -16.21 -8.04 -15.89
C MET A 29 -17.65 -7.86 -15.39
N ARG A 30 -18.60 -8.20 -16.27
CA ARG A 30 -20.05 -8.10 -15.99
C ARG A 30 -20.81 -9.41 -16.20
N ASP A 31 -20.14 -10.42 -16.74
CA ASP A 31 -20.72 -11.73 -17.02
C ASP A 31 -20.11 -12.77 -16.06
N TYR A 32 -20.98 -13.41 -15.28
CA TYR A 32 -20.60 -14.35 -14.23
C TYR A 32 -20.02 -15.65 -14.80
N ASP A 33 -20.62 -16.20 -15.86
CA ASP A 33 -20.19 -17.47 -16.42
C ASP A 33 -18.85 -17.31 -17.14
N GLN A 34 -18.64 -16.20 -17.85
CA GLN A 34 -17.35 -15.84 -18.43
C GLN A 34 -16.27 -15.62 -17.36
N ALA A 35 -16.62 -15.02 -16.21
CA ALA A 35 -15.68 -14.84 -15.12
C ALA A 35 -15.24 -16.18 -14.50
N LEU A 36 -16.17 -17.13 -14.31
CA LEU A 36 -15.83 -18.49 -13.86
C LEU A 36 -15.02 -19.25 -14.91
N GLN A 37 -15.33 -19.11 -16.19
CA GLN A 37 -14.53 -19.71 -17.26
C GLN A 37 -13.09 -19.18 -17.23
N LYS A 38 -12.92 -17.85 -17.16
CA LYS A 38 -11.60 -17.22 -17.07
C LYS A 38 -10.85 -17.62 -15.80
N SER A 39 -11.57 -17.82 -14.70
CA SER A 39 -11.01 -18.36 -13.45
C SER A 39 -10.40 -19.74 -13.65
N LYS A 40 -11.10 -20.65 -14.36
CA LYS A 40 -10.59 -21.98 -14.72
C LYS A 40 -9.34 -21.88 -15.61
N GLU A 41 -9.40 -21.04 -16.64
CA GLU A 41 -8.33 -20.89 -17.64
C GLU A 41 -7.03 -20.32 -17.04
N THR A 42 -7.17 -19.34 -16.14
CA THR A 42 -6.02 -18.64 -15.54
C THR A 42 -5.63 -19.16 -14.16
N ASN A 43 -6.41 -20.10 -13.62
CA ASN A 43 -6.27 -20.60 -12.25
C ASN A 43 -6.25 -19.46 -11.22
N LYS A 44 -7.12 -18.45 -11.38
CA LYS A 44 -7.26 -17.32 -10.45
C LYS A 44 -8.65 -17.33 -9.80
N PRO A 45 -8.79 -17.12 -8.49
CA PRO A 45 -10.11 -16.95 -7.88
C PRO A 45 -10.84 -15.72 -8.43
N VAL A 46 -12.17 -15.72 -8.36
CA VAL A 46 -13.00 -14.58 -8.80
C VAL A 46 -13.27 -13.66 -7.62
N PHE A 47 -12.88 -12.39 -7.75
CA PHE A 47 -13.27 -11.33 -6.82
C PHE A 47 -14.59 -10.73 -7.30
N ILE A 48 -15.68 -11.05 -6.60
CA ILE A 48 -17.03 -10.59 -6.93
C ILE A 48 -17.41 -9.43 -6.03
N LEU A 49 -17.69 -8.28 -6.64
CA LEU A 49 -18.28 -7.12 -6.01
C LEU A 49 -19.79 -7.08 -6.29
N PHE A 50 -20.61 -7.18 -5.25
CA PHE A 50 -22.04 -6.88 -5.32
C PHE A 50 -22.26 -5.45 -4.85
N GLN A 51 -22.78 -4.59 -5.73
CA GLN A 51 -22.91 -3.18 -5.41
C GLN A 51 -24.03 -2.50 -6.21
N GLU A 52 -24.63 -1.46 -5.60
CA GLU A 52 -25.63 -0.63 -6.26
C GLU A 52 -24.95 0.29 -7.29
N VAL A 53 -25.48 0.32 -8.52
CA VAL A 53 -25.03 1.26 -9.56
C VAL A 53 -26.24 1.84 -10.33
N PRO A 54 -26.49 3.17 -10.25
CA PRO A 54 -25.89 4.10 -9.29
C PRO A 54 -26.24 3.71 -7.84
N GLY A 55 -25.37 4.06 -6.91
CA GLY A 55 -25.49 3.70 -5.49
C GLY A 55 -25.48 4.90 -4.54
N CYS A 56 -25.71 4.64 -3.26
CA CYS A 56 -25.69 5.65 -2.20
C CYS A 56 -24.26 6.15 -1.88
N SER A 57 -24.14 7.08 -0.94
CA SER A 57 -22.85 7.62 -0.50
C SER A 57 -21.86 6.54 -0.05
N THR A 58 -22.33 5.47 0.61
CA THR A 58 -21.49 4.32 0.98
C THR A 58 -20.86 3.65 -0.24
N CYS A 59 -21.64 3.42 -1.30
CA CYS A 59 -21.16 2.81 -2.55
C CYS A 59 -20.12 3.70 -3.24
N LYS A 60 -20.42 5.00 -3.34
CA LYS A 60 -19.51 5.99 -3.95
C LYS A 60 -18.21 6.11 -3.16
N ASN A 61 -18.30 6.21 -1.83
CA ASN A 61 -17.13 6.29 -0.96
C ASN A 61 -16.26 5.03 -1.03
N TYR A 62 -16.87 3.85 -1.14
CA TYR A 62 -16.13 2.61 -1.29
C TYR A 62 -15.40 2.55 -2.65
N GLY A 63 -16.07 2.95 -3.73
CA GLY A 63 -15.48 3.10 -5.06
C GLY A 63 -14.31 4.07 -5.10
N GLN A 64 -14.49 5.26 -4.52
CA GLN A 64 -13.51 6.35 -4.54
C GLN A 64 -12.32 6.12 -3.60
N ASN A 65 -12.54 5.58 -2.40
CA ASN A 65 -11.49 5.51 -1.36
C ASN A 65 -10.86 4.12 -1.22
N VAL A 66 -11.53 3.05 -1.68
CA VAL A 66 -11.01 1.68 -1.57
C VAL A 66 -10.72 1.09 -2.95
N LEU A 67 -11.73 1.01 -3.81
CA LEU A 67 -11.61 0.41 -5.15
C LEU A 67 -10.89 1.31 -6.17
N SER A 68 -10.37 2.45 -5.72
CA SER A 68 -9.49 3.32 -6.50
C SER A 68 -8.08 3.43 -5.90
N HIS A 69 -7.81 2.75 -4.78
CA HIS A 69 -6.47 2.72 -4.21
C HIS A 69 -5.54 1.89 -5.12
N PRO A 70 -4.38 2.43 -5.56
CA PRO A 70 -3.53 1.77 -6.55
C PRO A 70 -3.19 0.30 -6.26
N PHE A 71 -2.73 -0.01 -5.04
CA PHE A 71 -2.37 -1.39 -4.68
C PHE A 71 -3.56 -2.33 -4.58
N ILE A 72 -4.75 -1.83 -4.24
CA ILE A 72 -5.97 -2.64 -4.23
C ILE A 72 -6.39 -2.94 -5.66
N VAL A 73 -6.37 -1.93 -6.53
CA VAL A 73 -6.69 -2.11 -7.95
C VAL A 73 -5.76 -3.12 -8.59
N GLU A 74 -4.45 -2.94 -8.40
CA GLU A 74 -3.45 -3.85 -8.94
C GLU A 74 -3.61 -5.27 -8.39
N ALA A 75 -3.79 -5.44 -7.07
CA ALA A 75 -4.01 -6.77 -6.50
C ALA A 75 -5.26 -7.46 -7.06
N ILE A 76 -6.39 -6.73 -7.18
CA ILE A 76 -7.63 -7.29 -7.73
C ILE A 76 -7.43 -7.72 -9.20
N GLU A 77 -6.74 -6.92 -10.00
CA GLU A 77 -6.57 -7.19 -11.44
C GLU A 77 -5.50 -8.24 -11.74
N ASP A 78 -4.44 -8.26 -10.94
CA ASP A 78 -3.28 -9.12 -11.19
C ASP A 78 -3.46 -10.50 -10.53
N GLU A 79 -4.18 -10.61 -9.40
CA GLU A 79 -4.31 -11.86 -8.65
C GLU A 79 -5.70 -12.52 -8.74
N PHE A 80 -6.72 -11.79 -9.20
CA PHE A 80 -8.10 -12.28 -9.26
C PHE A 80 -8.72 -12.07 -10.65
N ILE A 81 -9.91 -12.65 -10.85
CA ILE A 81 -10.83 -12.25 -11.91
C ILE A 81 -11.81 -11.21 -11.33
N PRO A 82 -11.75 -9.93 -11.73
CA PRO A 82 -12.65 -8.91 -11.20
C PRO A 82 -14.02 -9.03 -11.85
N LEU A 83 -15.06 -9.30 -11.05
CA LEU A 83 -16.45 -9.35 -11.49
C LEU A 83 -17.30 -8.39 -10.67
N ALA A 84 -18.02 -7.49 -11.32
CA ALA A 84 -19.05 -6.69 -10.66
C ALA A 84 -20.42 -7.30 -10.95
N ILE A 85 -21.30 -7.30 -9.95
CA ILE A 85 -22.71 -7.65 -10.02
C ILE A 85 -23.50 -6.47 -9.49
N TYR A 86 -24.46 -5.96 -10.28
CA TYR A 86 -25.27 -4.83 -9.82
C TYR A 86 -26.44 -5.34 -8.98
N ASN A 87 -26.39 -5.09 -7.68
CA ASN A 87 -27.38 -5.64 -6.74
C ASN A 87 -28.75 -4.91 -6.79
N ASN A 88 -28.89 -3.91 -7.64
CA ASN A 88 -30.12 -3.14 -7.86
C ASN A 88 -30.68 -3.31 -9.29
N LYS A 89 -30.20 -4.31 -10.03
CA LYS A 89 -30.65 -4.63 -11.39
C LYS A 89 -31.26 -6.03 -11.48
N GLY A 90 -32.17 -6.19 -12.44
CA GLY A 90 -32.78 -7.47 -12.78
C GLY A 90 -31.88 -8.33 -13.68
N GLY A 91 -32.47 -9.31 -14.36
CA GLY A 91 -31.78 -10.08 -15.39
C GLY A 91 -30.65 -10.95 -14.86
N ALA A 92 -29.49 -10.94 -15.53
CA ALA A 92 -28.33 -11.77 -15.18
C ALA A 92 -27.83 -11.49 -13.76
N ASP A 93 -27.78 -10.21 -13.35
CA ASP A 93 -27.34 -9.84 -11.99
C ASP A 93 -28.23 -10.45 -10.90
N LYS A 94 -29.56 -10.39 -11.09
CA LYS A 94 -30.52 -10.98 -10.15
C LYS A 94 -30.36 -12.49 -10.00
N LYS A 95 -30.05 -13.21 -11.09
CA LYS A 95 -29.76 -14.65 -11.02
C LYS A 95 -28.55 -14.95 -10.14
N VAL A 96 -27.52 -14.11 -10.19
CA VAL A 96 -26.32 -14.27 -9.36
C VAL A 96 -26.61 -13.91 -7.90
N LEU A 97 -27.42 -12.87 -7.64
CA LEU A 97 -27.91 -12.57 -6.29
C LEU A 97 -28.64 -13.77 -5.68
N GLU A 98 -29.59 -14.36 -6.42
CA GLU A 98 -30.35 -15.54 -5.99
C GLU A 98 -29.42 -16.73 -5.72
N LYS A 99 -28.42 -16.97 -6.58
CA LYS A 99 -27.42 -18.03 -6.40
C LYS A 99 -26.67 -17.90 -5.07
N TYR A 100 -26.27 -16.70 -4.69
CA TYR A 100 -25.49 -16.46 -3.46
C TYR A 100 -26.34 -16.09 -2.24
N ASN A 101 -27.66 -16.03 -2.41
CA ASN A 101 -28.60 -15.49 -1.41
C ASN A 101 -28.17 -14.08 -0.94
N GLU A 102 -27.76 -13.23 -1.89
CA GLU A 102 -27.43 -11.83 -1.61
C GLU A 102 -28.69 -10.95 -1.72
N PRO A 103 -28.94 -10.05 -0.76
CA PRO A 103 -30.08 -9.16 -0.85
C PRO A 103 -29.85 -8.11 -1.94
N ALA A 104 -30.94 -7.70 -2.59
CA ALA A 104 -30.94 -6.55 -3.49
C ALA A 104 -30.93 -5.24 -2.69
N TRP A 105 -30.46 -4.15 -3.31
CA TRP A 105 -30.45 -2.80 -2.71
C TRP A 105 -29.75 -2.75 -1.35
N ASN A 106 -28.56 -3.34 -1.25
CA ASN A 106 -27.75 -3.33 -0.05
C ASN A 106 -26.40 -2.62 -0.27
N ASN A 107 -25.77 -2.27 0.85
CA ASN A 107 -24.39 -1.78 0.85
C ASN A 107 -23.42 -2.78 0.20
N PRO A 108 -22.23 -2.32 -0.23
CA PRO A 108 -21.26 -3.15 -0.93
C PRO A 108 -20.94 -4.47 -0.23
N VAL A 109 -20.82 -5.54 -1.01
CA VAL A 109 -20.42 -6.85 -0.51
C VAL A 109 -19.35 -7.42 -1.42
N VAL A 110 -18.31 -7.98 -0.82
CA VAL A 110 -17.29 -8.73 -1.55
C VAL A 110 -17.40 -10.21 -1.23
N ARG A 111 -17.41 -11.03 -2.27
CA ARG A 111 -17.19 -12.47 -2.19
C ARG A 111 -15.99 -12.84 -3.04
N ILE A 112 -15.13 -13.71 -2.52
CA ILE A 112 -14.06 -14.30 -3.32
C ILE A 112 -14.36 -15.79 -3.44
N VAL A 113 -14.51 -16.23 -4.68
CA VAL A 113 -14.95 -17.60 -5.01
C VAL A 113 -13.94 -18.31 -5.89
N ASP A 114 -13.97 -19.63 -5.87
CA ASP A 114 -13.19 -20.47 -6.76
C ASP A 114 -13.81 -20.54 -8.16
N ALA A 115 -13.21 -21.37 -9.03
CA ALA A 115 -13.66 -21.55 -10.41
C ALA A 115 -15.01 -22.29 -10.55
N ASN A 116 -15.52 -22.87 -9.46
CA ASN A 116 -16.85 -23.49 -9.38
C ASN A 116 -17.91 -22.53 -8.81
N GLY A 117 -17.49 -21.35 -8.35
CA GLY A 117 -18.35 -20.37 -7.69
C GLY A 117 -18.55 -20.65 -6.19
N GLU A 118 -17.70 -21.48 -5.57
CA GLU A 118 -17.73 -21.74 -4.14
C GLU A 118 -16.89 -20.72 -3.38
N ASN A 119 -17.36 -20.25 -2.22
CA ASN A 119 -16.64 -19.23 -1.46
C ASN A 119 -15.33 -19.77 -0.89
N VAL A 120 -14.21 -19.14 -1.24
CA VAL A 120 -12.89 -19.46 -0.69
C VAL A 120 -12.74 -18.89 0.73
N VAL A 121 -13.22 -17.67 0.92
CA VAL A 121 -13.22 -16.96 2.21
C VAL A 121 -14.62 -16.53 2.60
N ARG A 122 -14.77 -16.12 3.86
CA ARG A 122 -16.03 -15.56 4.33
C ARG A 122 -16.35 -14.28 3.54
N ARG A 123 -17.62 -14.14 3.18
CA ARG A 123 -18.20 -12.90 2.63
C ARG A 123 -17.79 -11.68 3.47
N LEU A 124 -17.24 -10.65 2.83
CA LEU A 124 -16.92 -9.37 3.44
C LEU A 124 -18.12 -8.44 3.33
N TYR A 125 -18.63 -7.99 4.47
CA TYR A 125 -19.77 -7.08 4.58
C TYR A 125 -19.61 -6.19 5.82
N SER A 126 -20.22 -5.01 5.81
CA SER A 126 -20.14 -4.02 6.90
C SER A 126 -18.71 -3.58 7.27
N ASN A 127 -17.71 -3.92 6.45
CA ASN A 127 -16.34 -3.46 6.56
C ASN A 127 -15.89 -2.96 5.18
N TYR A 128 -16.00 -1.64 4.99
CA TYR A 128 -15.68 -0.95 3.73
C TYR A 128 -14.30 -0.27 3.80
N SER A 129 -13.37 -0.84 4.57
CA SER A 129 -12.02 -0.31 4.72
C SER A 129 -11.06 -0.96 3.72
N GLN A 130 -9.96 -0.25 3.42
CA GLN A 130 -8.84 -0.81 2.66
C GLN A 130 -8.26 -2.07 3.34
N GLN A 131 -8.20 -2.09 4.67
CA GLN A 131 -7.70 -3.24 5.45
C GLN A 131 -8.61 -4.45 5.31
N GLY A 132 -9.94 -4.27 5.38
CA GLY A 132 -10.91 -5.36 5.22
C GLY A 132 -10.80 -6.07 3.88
N VAL A 133 -10.66 -5.31 2.79
CA VAL A 133 -10.49 -5.85 1.43
C VAL A 133 -9.14 -6.52 1.27
N THR A 134 -8.06 -5.87 1.71
CA THR A 134 -6.70 -6.40 1.65
C THR A 134 -6.58 -7.74 2.39
N ASN A 135 -7.09 -7.81 3.62
CA ASN A 135 -7.07 -9.04 4.42
C ASN A 135 -7.88 -10.17 3.78
N SER A 136 -9.00 -9.82 3.13
CA SER A 136 -9.84 -10.78 2.42
C SER A 136 -9.13 -11.33 1.16
N MET A 137 -8.42 -10.48 0.42
CA MET A 137 -7.59 -10.91 -0.72
C MET A 137 -6.44 -11.83 -0.27
N ILE A 138 -5.68 -11.43 0.76
CA ILE A 138 -4.59 -12.25 1.31
C ILE A 138 -5.11 -13.62 1.77
N ALA A 139 -6.20 -13.64 2.56
CA ALA A 139 -6.78 -14.89 3.04
C ALA A 139 -7.26 -15.79 1.89
N ALA A 140 -7.80 -15.21 0.81
CA ALA A 140 -8.25 -15.98 -0.35
C ALA A 140 -7.08 -16.57 -1.15
N LEU A 141 -5.99 -15.82 -1.31
CA LEU A 141 -4.78 -16.32 -1.97
C LEU A 141 -4.18 -17.49 -1.17
N LEU A 142 -4.00 -17.34 0.13
CA LEU A 142 -3.48 -18.40 1.00
C LEU A 142 -4.35 -19.67 0.94
N LYS A 143 -5.67 -19.53 1.05
CA LYS A 143 -6.60 -20.68 0.96
C LYS A 143 -6.66 -21.31 -0.43
N SER A 144 -6.32 -20.56 -1.47
CA SER A 144 -6.22 -21.05 -2.84
C SER A 144 -4.83 -21.61 -3.17
N ASN A 145 -3.95 -21.76 -2.16
CA ASN A 145 -2.54 -22.16 -2.31
C ASN A 145 -1.78 -21.27 -3.32
N LYS A 146 -2.09 -19.97 -3.33
CA LYS A 146 -1.40 -18.95 -4.11
C LYS A 146 -0.40 -18.22 -3.23
N ILE A 147 0.69 -17.78 -3.85
CA ILE A 147 1.66 -16.90 -3.21
C ILE A 147 1.00 -15.52 -3.08
N VAL A 148 1.08 -14.95 -1.89
CA VAL A 148 0.68 -13.55 -1.67
C VAL A 148 1.85 -12.67 -2.09
N PRO A 149 1.68 -11.70 -2.98
CA PRO A 149 2.76 -10.81 -3.37
C PRO A 149 3.29 -9.99 -2.18
N ASP A 150 4.61 -9.86 -2.05
CA ASP A 150 5.26 -9.18 -0.92
C ASP A 150 4.79 -7.72 -0.76
N TYR A 151 4.54 -7.01 -1.86
CA TYR A 151 4.01 -5.64 -1.81
C TYR A 151 2.61 -5.56 -1.18
N LEU A 152 1.81 -6.63 -1.29
CA LEU A 152 0.47 -6.70 -0.71
C LEU A 152 0.56 -6.97 0.80
N HIS A 153 1.51 -7.79 1.24
CA HIS A 153 1.85 -7.93 2.66
C HIS A 153 2.35 -6.62 3.25
N LEU A 154 3.24 -5.92 2.55
CA LEU A 154 3.72 -4.60 2.96
C LEU A 154 2.57 -3.59 3.08
N PHE A 155 1.62 -3.61 2.16
CA PHE A 155 0.46 -2.74 2.21
C PHE A 155 -0.50 -3.10 3.35
N GLU A 156 -0.69 -4.39 3.66
CA GLU A 156 -1.41 -4.81 4.88
C GLU A 156 -0.72 -4.30 6.14
N GLU A 157 0.60 -4.45 6.21
CA GLU A 157 1.42 -3.96 7.33
C GLU A 157 1.30 -2.43 7.48
N GLU A 158 1.31 -1.69 6.37
CA GLU A 158 1.07 -0.25 6.34
C GLU A 158 -0.30 0.11 6.93
N LEU A 159 -1.37 -0.56 6.47
CA LEU A 159 -2.73 -0.29 6.93
C LEU A 159 -2.91 -0.58 8.43
N ARG A 160 -2.33 -1.69 8.89
CA ARG A 160 -2.29 -2.06 10.31
C ARG A 160 -1.48 -1.05 11.13
N THR A 161 -0.31 -0.64 10.62
CA THR A 161 0.55 0.34 11.30
C THR A 161 -0.13 1.69 11.40
N ASN A 162 -0.84 2.14 10.36
CA ASN A 162 -1.55 3.42 10.36
C ASN A 162 -2.94 3.37 11.03
N GLN A 163 -3.32 2.25 11.65
CA GLN A 163 -4.58 2.13 12.36
C GLN A 163 -4.53 2.86 13.71
N GLY A 164 -5.59 3.59 14.05
CA GLY A 164 -5.70 4.28 15.34
C GLY A 164 -4.92 5.60 15.38
N SER A 165 -4.54 6.01 16.59
CA SER A 165 -3.86 7.29 16.81
C SER A 165 -2.35 7.09 16.86
N LEU A 166 -1.67 7.48 15.79
CA LEU A 166 -0.21 7.52 15.78
C LEU A 166 0.32 8.57 16.76
N LYS A 167 1.42 8.23 17.42
CA LYS A 167 2.20 9.17 18.23
C LYS A 167 3.42 9.63 17.46
N GLU A 168 3.89 10.85 17.75
CA GLU A 168 5.05 11.46 17.12
C GLU A 168 6.10 11.80 18.17
N SER A 169 7.36 11.52 17.87
CA SER A 169 8.49 11.85 18.74
C SER A 169 9.76 12.07 17.92
N TYR A 170 10.83 12.49 18.58
CA TYR A 170 12.07 12.89 17.93
C TYR A 170 13.28 12.34 18.68
N VAL A 171 14.26 11.84 17.96
CA VAL A 171 15.59 11.50 18.49
C VAL A 171 16.64 12.34 17.80
N SER A 172 17.69 12.78 18.52
CA SER A 172 18.87 13.43 17.93
C SER A 172 20.04 12.47 17.83
N MET A 173 20.90 12.66 16.84
CA MET A 173 22.09 11.83 16.64
C MET A 173 23.14 12.57 15.81
N TYR A 174 24.27 11.93 15.56
CA TYR A 174 25.29 12.48 14.68
C TYR A 174 24.92 12.45 13.18
N CYS A 175 24.26 11.38 12.71
CA CYS A 175 23.87 11.22 11.30
C CYS A 175 22.42 10.73 11.18
N PHE A 176 21.51 11.63 10.86
CA PHE A 176 20.08 11.34 10.70
C PHE A 176 19.73 10.38 9.55
N TRP A 177 20.59 10.21 8.54
CA TRP A 177 20.36 9.23 7.46
C TRP A 177 20.50 7.81 8.02
N THR A 178 21.50 7.61 8.89
CA THR A 178 21.61 6.36 9.65
C THR A 178 20.44 6.20 10.60
N GLY A 179 20.01 7.29 11.25
CA GLY A 179 18.81 7.31 12.09
C GLY A 179 17.54 6.88 11.38
N GLU A 180 17.24 7.44 10.20
CA GLU A 180 16.05 7.08 9.40
C GLU A 180 16.06 5.59 9.04
N LYS A 181 17.22 5.06 8.67
CA LYS A 181 17.40 3.61 8.41
C LYS A 181 17.14 2.78 9.68
N VAL A 182 17.71 3.18 10.81
CA VAL A 182 17.59 2.42 12.07
C VAL A 182 16.16 2.41 12.58
N LEU A 183 15.49 3.57 12.60
CA LEU A 183 14.11 3.68 13.04
C LEU A 183 13.15 3.02 12.06
N GLY A 184 13.38 3.15 10.75
CA GLY A 184 12.56 2.50 9.74
C GLY A 184 12.66 0.97 9.71
N ASP A 185 13.53 0.39 10.53
CA ASP A 185 13.67 -1.06 10.74
C ASP A 185 12.93 -1.60 11.97
N ILE A 186 12.16 -0.73 12.64
CA ILE A 186 11.40 -1.08 13.83
C ILE A 186 9.93 -1.25 13.42
N ASP A 187 9.40 -2.45 13.63
CA ASP A 187 7.98 -2.73 13.40
C ASP A 187 7.11 -1.82 14.27
N GLY A 188 6.04 -1.28 13.69
CA GLY A 188 5.19 -0.28 14.33
C GLY A 188 5.62 1.17 14.11
N ILE A 189 6.80 1.44 13.51
CA ILE A 189 7.12 2.77 12.97
C ILE A 189 6.39 2.97 11.65
N ALA A 190 5.56 4.02 11.58
CA ALA A 190 4.76 4.38 10.41
C ALA A 190 5.52 5.28 9.43
N GLU A 191 6.33 6.20 9.97
CA GLU A 191 6.99 7.25 9.19
C GLU A 191 8.26 7.69 9.91
N THR A 192 9.28 8.05 9.13
CA THR A 192 10.45 8.80 9.61
C THR A 192 10.65 10.04 8.75
N GLU A 193 11.31 11.06 9.27
CA GLU A 193 11.76 12.22 8.50
C GLU A 193 13.04 12.77 9.13
N ALA A 194 14.10 12.86 8.34
CA ALA A 194 15.33 13.54 8.71
C ALA A 194 15.13 15.06 8.74
N GLY A 195 15.70 15.72 9.74
CA GLY A 195 15.71 17.17 9.85
C GLY A 195 16.60 17.70 10.97
N PHE A 196 16.42 18.96 11.30
CA PHE A 196 17.24 19.69 12.26
C PHE A 196 16.36 20.28 13.36
N MET A 197 16.79 20.12 14.60
CA MET A 197 16.16 20.74 15.76
C MET A 197 17.23 21.01 16.81
N ASP A 198 17.17 22.16 17.47
CA ASP A 198 18.08 22.51 18.58
C ASP A 198 19.58 22.44 18.21
N GLY A 199 19.92 22.78 16.96
CA GLY A 199 21.29 22.72 16.45
C GLY A 199 21.83 21.30 16.20
N LYS A 200 20.97 20.28 16.24
CA LYS A 200 21.34 18.87 16.03
C LYS A 200 20.63 18.29 14.81
N GLU A 201 21.22 17.24 14.26
CA GLU A 201 20.51 16.32 13.37
C GLU A 201 19.53 15.48 14.18
N VAL A 202 18.30 15.38 13.66
CA VAL A 202 17.16 14.78 14.32
C VAL A 202 16.38 13.94 13.31
N VAL A 203 15.83 12.82 13.79
CA VAL A 203 14.82 12.08 13.06
C VAL A 203 13.51 12.24 13.81
N LYS A 204 12.53 12.84 13.15
CA LYS A 204 11.12 12.79 13.54
C LYS A 204 10.59 11.42 13.14
N PHE A 205 9.85 10.75 14.02
CA PHE A 205 9.20 9.50 13.68
C PHE A 205 7.78 9.45 14.21
N LYS A 206 6.92 8.76 13.47
CA LYS A 206 5.57 8.40 13.93
C LYS A 206 5.49 6.91 14.16
N TYR A 207 4.80 6.52 15.23
CA TYR A 207 4.68 5.13 15.62
C TYR A 207 3.28 4.79 16.11
N ASN A 208 2.91 3.53 16.00
CA ASN A 208 1.66 3.01 16.51
C ASN A 208 1.88 2.42 17.91
N PRO A 209 1.34 3.04 18.97
CA PRO A 209 1.53 2.55 20.34
C PRO A 209 0.83 1.21 20.61
N ASP A 210 -0.10 0.77 19.75
CA ASP A 210 -0.73 -0.55 19.87
C ASP A 210 0.17 -1.68 19.31
N LEU A 211 1.23 -1.32 18.57
CA LEU A 211 2.14 -2.28 17.92
C LEU A 211 3.55 -2.26 18.49
N VAL A 212 4.00 -1.13 19.04
CA VAL A 212 5.35 -0.97 19.56
C VAL A 212 5.38 -0.01 20.75
N ASP A 213 6.10 -0.42 21.80
CA ASP A 213 6.31 0.40 22.97
C ASP A 213 7.33 1.50 22.72
N TYR A 214 7.02 2.72 23.15
CA TYR A 214 7.92 3.87 23.01
C TYR A 214 9.32 3.61 23.61
N LYS A 215 9.36 2.89 24.74
CA LYS A 215 10.60 2.50 25.42
C LYS A 215 11.50 1.66 24.49
N ASP A 216 10.93 0.68 23.81
CA ASP A 216 11.66 -0.23 22.93
C ASP A 216 12.26 0.51 21.73
N ILE A 217 11.52 1.50 21.19
CA ILE A 217 12.00 2.37 20.10
C ILE A 217 13.27 3.10 20.53
N VAL A 218 13.22 3.84 21.65
CA VAL A 218 14.34 4.67 22.09
C VAL A 218 15.52 3.84 22.61
N GLU A 219 15.28 2.68 23.22
CA GLU A 219 16.35 1.76 23.61
C GLU A 219 17.09 1.18 22.40
N ARG A 220 16.35 0.73 21.38
CA ARG A 220 16.94 0.21 20.14
C ARG A 220 17.71 1.29 19.38
N ALA A 221 17.14 2.50 19.28
CA ALA A 221 17.83 3.63 18.66
C ALA A 221 19.10 4.02 19.43
N ASN A 222 19.05 4.11 20.76
CA ASN A 222 20.21 4.44 21.60
C ASN A 222 21.31 3.38 21.52
N LYS A 223 20.96 2.08 21.52
CA LYS A 223 21.91 0.97 21.34
C LYS A 223 22.71 1.08 20.04
N LEU A 224 22.12 1.68 19.00
CA LEU A 224 22.72 1.93 17.70
C LEU A 224 23.24 3.37 17.53
N LYS A 225 23.38 4.13 18.63
CA LYS A 225 23.87 5.52 18.65
C LYS A 225 23.04 6.46 17.77
N CYS A 226 21.74 6.21 17.68
CA CYS A 226 20.78 6.99 16.94
C CYS A 226 19.78 7.73 17.86
N ALA A 227 20.15 7.91 19.14
CA ALA A 227 19.35 8.63 20.13
C ALA A 227 20.21 9.30 21.20
N ASP A 228 21.17 10.15 20.80
CA ASP A 228 22.01 11.00 21.69
C ASP A 228 21.21 12.10 22.42
N GLY A 229 19.90 12.10 22.26
CA GLY A 229 18.93 12.97 22.92
C GLY A 229 17.54 12.71 22.36
N VAL A 230 16.53 13.04 23.15
CA VAL A 230 15.11 12.84 22.80
C VAL A 230 14.37 14.17 22.94
N TYR A 231 13.48 14.45 21.98
CA TYR A 231 12.56 15.58 22.05
C TYR A 231 11.12 15.07 21.94
N SER A 232 10.30 15.40 22.95
CA SER A 232 8.87 15.08 22.96
C SER A 232 8.13 16.06 23.85
N ASP A 233 6.92 16.46 23.46
CA ASP A 233 6.05 17.29 24.31
C ASP A 233 5.28 16.46 25.34
N ASP A 234 5.20 15.13 25.16
CA ASP A 234 4.66 14.21 26.14
C ASP A 234 5.64 14.04 27.32
N VAL A 235 5.20 14.45 28.51
CA VAL A 235 5.98 14.36 29.76
C VAL A 235 6.35 12.91 30.09
N GLN A 236 5.48 11.95 29.80
CA GLN A 236 5.72 10.53 30.09
C GLN A 236 6.75 9.94 29.12
N GLU A 237 6.64 10.24 27.83
CA GLU A 237 7.67 9.87 26.85
C GLU A 237 9.03 10.42 27.28
N ARG A 238 9.10 11.69 27.71
CA ARG A 238 10.37 12.26 28.17
C ARG A 238 10.98 11.50 29.35
N LYS A 239 10.16 11.11 30.33
CA LYS A 239 10.60 10.32 31.50
C LYS A 239 11.07 8.93 31.10
N ILE A 240 10.33 8.25 30.22
CA ILE A 240 10.69 6.92 29.70
C ILE A 240 12.01 7.01 28.94
N ALA A 241 12.17 7.98 28.04
CA ALA A 241 13.40 8.18 27.29
C ALA A 241 14.60 8.42 28.21
N GLN A 242 14.46 9.29 29.21
CA GLN A 242 15.54 9.61 30.13
C GLN A 242 15.99 8.39 30.95
N SER A 243 15.05 7.54 31.39
CA SER A 243 15.37 6.34 32.17
C SER A 243 15.94 5.21 31.31
N ALA A 244 15.43 5.05 30.09
CA ALA A 244 15.81 3.97 29.19
C ALA A 244 17.15 4.21 28.50
N THR A 245 17.42 5.45 28.10
CA THR A 245 18.62 5.79 27.30
C THR A 245 19.75 6.39 28.12
N HIS A 246 19.44 6.98 29.29
CA HIS A 246 20.33 7.86 30.05
C HIS A 246 20.80 9.11 29.28
N GLN A 247 20.11 9.46 28.18
CA GLN A 247 20.41 10.61 27.32
C GLN A 247 19.52 11.80 27.65
N PRO A 248 19.90 13.03 27.29
CA PRO A 248 19.08 14.22 27.54
C PRO A 248 17.71 14.13 26.87
N SER A 249 16.65 14.37 27.65
CA SER A 249 15.26 14.37 27.18
C SER A 249 14.60 15.74 27.41
N LYS A 250 14.10 16.38 26.35
CA LYS A 250 13.63 17.78 26.37
C LYS A 250 12.27 17.96 25.67
N PRO A 251 11.52 19.02 25.97
CA PRO A 251 10.37 19.43 25.13
C PRO A 251 10.81 19.71 23.69
N THR A 252 9.87 19.64 22.73
CA THR A 252 10.20 19.91 21.33
C THR A 252 10.59 21.38 21.12
N LYS A 253 11.35 21.62 20.07
CA LYS A 253 11.67 22.97 19.56
C LYS A 253 11.32 23.06 18.09
N SER A 254 11.55 24.22 17.47
CA SER A 254 11.36 24.40 16.03
C SER A 254 12.13 23.35 15.23
N TYR A 255 11.39 22.53 14.49
CA TYR A 255 11.90 21.51 13.59
C TYR A 255 11.98 22.05 12.16
N ARG A 256 13.06 21.72 11.45
CA ARG A 256 13.23 22.01 10.02
C ARG A 256 13.60 20.74 9.29
N SER A 257 12.76 20.29 8.36
CA SER A 257 13.05 19.11 7.53
C SER A 257 14.36 19.27 6.74
N ASP A 258 15.03 18.14 6.51
CA ASP A 258 16.15 18.06 5.60
C ASP A 258 15.70 18.31 4.14
N GLN A 259 16.63 18.72 3.28
CA GLN A 259 16.35 18.88 1.84
C GLN A 259 16.27 17.53 1.12
N THR A 260 16.94 16.51 1.65
CA THR A 260 17.05 15.18 1.05
C THR A 260 16.63 14.05 2.01
N PRO A 261 15.41 14.07 2.58
CA PRO A 261 14.92 12.96 3.39
C PRO A 261 14.90 11.67 2.59
N LYS A 262 15.03 10.54 3.29
CA LYS A 262 15.17 9.20 2.70
C LYS A 262 16.39 9.12 1.79
N TYR A 263 17.54 9.52 2.30
CA TYR A 263 18.79 9.65 1.54
C TYR A 263 19.14 8.43 0.67
N TYR A 264 19.03 7.21 1.21
CA TYR A 264 19.39 6.00 0.45
C TYR A 264 18.46 5.77 -0.73
N LEU A 265 17.16 6.05 -0.57
CA LEU A 265 16.19 5.99 -1.66
C LEU A 265 16.40 7.13 -2.67
N ALA A 266 16.58 8.36 -2.18
CA ALA A 266 16.68 9.57 -3.00
C ALA A 266 17.86 9.55 -3.97
N ASN A 267 18.90 8.76 -3.72
CA ASN A 267 20.08 8.61 -4.58
C ASN A 267 19.97 7.44 -5.57
N THR A 268 18.77 6.90 -5.80
CA THR A 268 18.53 5.76 -6.70
C THR A 268 17.37 6.03 -7.65
N VAL A 269 17.11 5.11 -8.59
CA VAL A 269 15.94 5.19 -9.49
C VAL A 269 14.61 5.08 -8.75
N TYR A 270 14.60 4.51 -7.54
CA TYR A 270 13.39 4.44 -6.72
C TYR A 270 12.77 5.82 -6.45
N GLN A 271 13.54 6.90 -6.49
CA GLN A 271 13.03 8.26 -6.28
C GLN A 271 11.96 8.69 -7.31
N TYR A 272 11.96 8.05 -8.48
CA TYR A 272 11.06 8.33 -9.60
C TYR A 272 9.82 7.43 -9.63
N ILE A 273 9.70 6.52 -8.66
CA ILE A 273 8.58 5.58 -8.56
C ILE A 273 7.54 6.13 -7.58
N PRO A 274 6.26 6.29 -7.97
CA PRO A 274 5.20 6.62 -7.02
C PRO A 274 5.09 5.50 -5.97
N MET A 275 5.11 5.85 -4.69
CA MET A 275 5.02 4.91 -3.57
C MET A 275 4.33 5.56 -2.37
N THR A 276 3.84 4.75 -1.43
CA THR A 276 3.32 5.26 -0.16
C THR A 276 4.46 5.71 0.76
N THR A 277 4.12 6.51 1.78
CA THR A 277 5.10 6.91 2.81
C THR A 277 5.73 5.68 3.46
N TYR A 278 4.92 4.67 3.79
CA TYR A 278 5.39 3.44 4.42
C TYR A 278 6.28 2.59 3.50
N GLN A 279 5.90 2.46 2.23
CA GLN A 279 6.74 1.77 1.25
C GLN A 279 8.08 2.50 1.07
N SER A 280 8.09 3.84 1.03
CA SER A 280 9.32 4.62 0.95
C SER A 280 10.23 4.46 2.18
N LEU A 281 9.64 4.32 3.37
CA LEU A 281 10.34 4.03 4.62
C LEU A 281 11.09 2.71 4.51
N LYS A 282 10.40 1.64 4.16
CA LYS A 282 10.95 0.27 4.11
C LYS A 282 11.97 0.12 2.98
N ILE A 283 11.73 0.73 1.80
CA ILE A 283 12.72 0.80 0.72
C ILE A 283 13.99 1.54 1.16
N ASN A 284 13.86 2.72 1.79
CA ASN A 284 15.02 3.47 2.27
C ASN A 284 15.82 2.68 3.31
N THR A 285 15.14 1.96 4.21
CA THR A 285 15.79 1.08 5.19
C THR A 285 16.59 -0.03 4.52
N ALA A 286 15.98 -0.80 3.60
CA ALA A 286 16.66 -1.89 2.90
C ALA A 286 17.88 -1.39 2.10
N LEU A 287 17.72 -0.31 1.33
CA LEU A 287 18.84 0.29 0.60
C LEU A 287 19.96 0.75 1.53
N GLY A 288 19.62 1.33 2.70
CA GLY A 288 20.59 1.73 3.70
C GLY A 288 21.32 0.58 4.40
N LYS A 289 20.76 -0.63 4.34
CA LYS A 289 21.40 -1.88 4.79
C LYS A 289 22.19 -2.58 3.67
N GLY A 290 22.09 -2.10 2.42
CA GLY A 290 22.65 -2.77 1.25
C GLY A 290 21.84 -3.99 0.80
N GLU A 291 20.58 -4.09 1.23
CA GLU A 291 19.64 -5.16 0.86
C GLU A 291 18.90 -4.80 -0.43
N SER A 292 18.27 -5.81 -1.06
CA SER A 292 17.40 -5.56 -2.20
C SER A 292 16.10 -4.88 -1.75
N ALA A 293 15.65 -3.86 -2.48
CA ALA A 293 14.36 -3.22 -2.26
C ALA A 293 13.33 -3.56 -3.34
N SER A 294 13.67 -4.47 -4.27
CA SER A 294 12.79 -4.82 -5.39
C SER A 294 11.53 -5.56 -4.94
N GLU A 295 11.61 -6.33 -3.86
CA GLU A 295 10.49 -7.10 -3.31
C GLU A 295 9.34 -6.22 -2.82
N PHE A 296 9.65 -5.02 -2.32
CA PHE A 296 8.65 -4.05 -1.89
C PHE A 296 7.87 -3.43 -3.04
N LEU A 297 8.34 -3.51 -4.28
CA LEU A 297 7.63 -2.96 -5.43
C LEU A 297 6.55 -3.91 -5.94
N SER A 298 5.39 -3.36 -6.28
CA SER A 298 4.35 -4.06 -7.02
C SER A 298 4.80 -4.39 -8.46
N PRO A 299 4.17 -5.35 -9.15
CA PRO A 299 4.46 -5.67 -10.55
C PRO A 299 4.53 -4.44 -11.48
N ARG A 300 3.56 -3.53 -11.38
CA ARG A 300 3.51 -2.30 -12.18
C ARG A 300 4.66 -1.36 -11.81
N GLN A 301 4.99 -1.22 -10.52
CA GLN A 301 6.14 -0.44 -10.09
C GLN A 301 7.45 -1.03 -10.60
N LYS A 302 7.61 -2.36 -10.62
CA LYS A 302 8.77 -3.05 -11.19
C LYS A 302 8.90 -2.77 -12.69
N ASN A 303 7.78 -2.78 -13.43
CA ASN A 303 7.77 -2.42 -14.84
C ASN A 303 8.18 -0.96 -15.08
N LEU A 304 7.65 -0.03 -14.27
CA LEU A 304 8.04 1.38 -14.32
C LEU A 304 9.52 1.56 -13.98
N TYR A 305 10.01 0.90 -12.94
CA TYR A 305 11.42 0.89 -12.56
C TYR A 305 12.30 0.43 -13.72
N ALA A 306 11.98 -0.72 -14.33
CA ALA A 306 12.72 -1.23 -15.48
C ALA A 306 12.67 -0.29 -16.70
N HIS A 307 11.55 0.40 -16.92
CA HIS A 307 11.42 1.39 -17.98
C HIS A 307 12.35 2.60 -17.73
N ILE A 308 12.35 3.13 -16.50
CA ILE A 308 13.18 4.29 -16.13
C ILE A 308 14.67 3.91 -16.18
N GLU A 309 15.03 2.74 -15.67
CA GLU A 309 16.38 2.19 -15.73
C GLU A 309 16.94 2.14 -17.17
N LYS A 310 16.10 1.72 -18.14
CA LYS A 310 16.47 1.70 -19.56
C LYS A 310 16.56 3.09 -20.20
N ASN A 311 15.98 4.11 -19.57
CA ASN A 311 15.82 5.47 -20.10
C ASN A 311 16.38 6.53 -19.14
N ARG A 312 17.48 6.24 -18.43
CA ARG A 312 18.07 7.11 -17.40
C ARG A 312 18.45 8.51 -17.89
N ASN A 313 18.65 8.70 -19.19
CA ASN A 313 18.98 9.98 -19.81
C ASN A 313 17.78 10.93 -19.97
N LYS A 314 16.55 10.47 -19.71
CA LYS A 314 15.37 11.34 -19.70
C LYS A 314 15.28 12.14 -18.40
N ASN A 315 14.59 13.29 -18.46
CA ASN A 315 14.35 14.15 -17.31
C ASN A 315 13.22 13.60 -16.42
N TRP A 316 13.54 12.65 -15.55
CA TRP A 316 12.60 12.08 -14.59
C TRP A 316 12.42 13.00 -13.38
N LYS A 317 11.17 13.21 -12.96
CA LYS A 317 10.84 13.97 -11.75
C LYS A 317 10.81 13.05 -10.54
N THR A 318 11.44 13.45 -9.44
CA THR A 318 11.25 12.81 -8.13
C THR A 318 9.78 12.88 -7.72
N VAL A 319 9.19 11.74 -7.33
CA VAL A 319 7.74 11.63 -7.03
C VAL A 319 7.43 10.86 -5.75
N PHE A 320 8.40 10.18 -5.12
CA PHE A 320 8.16 9.39 -3.90
C PHE A 320 7.71 10.23 -2.68
N ARG A 321 7.87 11.55 -2.75
CA ARG A 321 7.46 12.52 -1.71
C ARG A 321 6.09 13.14 -1.96
N ASP A 322 5.53 12.91 -3.15
CA ASP A 322 4.25 13.48 -3.55
C ASP A 322 3.12 12.47 -3.23
N ASP A 323 1.86 12.89 -3.35
CA ASP A 323 0.70 12.01 -3.15
C ASP A 323 0.77 10.75 -4.02
N PHE A 324 0.74 9.58 -3.37
CA PHE A 324 0.93 8.29 -4.02
C PHE A 324 -0.10 8.04 -5.12
N ALA A 325 -1.39 8.10 -4.78
CA ALA A 325 -2.46 7.74 -5.70
C ALA A 325 -2.51 8.69 -6.91
N LYS A 326 -2.35 9.99 -6.68
CA LYS A 326 -2.32 10.99 -7.75
C LYS A 326 -1.15 10.74 -8.71
N ASN A 327 0.06 10.51 -8.20
CA ASN A 327 1.21 10.28 -9.06
C ASN A 327 1.19 8.91 -9.72
N TRP A 328 0.65 7.90 -9.06
CA TRP A 328 0.38 6.60 -9.67
C TRP A 328 -0.45 6.77 -10.94
N TRP A 329 -1.67 7.30 -10.81
CA TRP A 329 -2.59 7.42 -11.94
C TRP A 329 -2.06 8.34 -13.03
N LYS A 330 -1.35 9.41 -12.66
CA LYS A 330 -0.67 10.28 -13.63
C LYS A 330 0.40 9.52 -14.41
N THR A 331 1.24 8.74 -13.72
CA THR A 331 2.38 8.04 -14.33
C THR A 331 1.92 6.96 -15.32
N TYR A 332 0.98 6.11 -14.91
CA TYR A 332 0.49 5.04 -15.80
C TYR A 332 -0.36 5.57 -16.96
N SER A 333 -1.08 6.70 -16.78
CA SER A 333 -1.75 7.35 -17.92
C SER A 333 -0.75 7.86 -18.96
N LEU A 334 0.40 8.39 -18.52
CA LEU A 334 1.44 8.85 -19.44
C LEU A 334 2.14 7.69 -20.15
N LEU A 335 2.39 6.57 -19.45
CA LEU A 335 2.99 5.38 -20.05
C LEU A 335 2.08 4.74 -21.09
N ALA A 336 0.77 4.65 -20.83
CA ALA A 336 -0.20 4.08 -21.77
C ALA A 336 -0.32 4.88 -23.08
N ASN A 337 0.01 6.18 -23.06
CA ASN A 337 0.02 7.04 -24.25
C ASN A 337 1.35 6.99 -25.02
N GLN A 338 2.36 6.26 -24.53
CA GLN A 338 3.67 6.11 -25.18
C GLN A 338 3.88 4.71 -25.79
N SER A 339 3.02 3.75 -25.44
CA SER A 339 2.89 2.43 -26.05
C SER A 339 1.88 2.45 -27.18
#